data_AF-A0A972MPL6-F1
#
_entry.id   AF-A0A972MPL6-F1
#
_cell.length_a   1.000
_cell.length_b   1.000
_cell.length_c   1.000
_cell.angle_alpha   90.00
_cell.angle_beta   90.00
_cell.angle_gamma   90.00
#
_symmetry.space_group_name_H-M   'P 1'
#
loop_
_entity.id
_entity.type
_entity.pdbx_description
1 polymer ?
#
loop_
_entity_poly.entity_id
_entity_poly.type
_entity_poly.pdbx_seq_one_letter_code
_entity_poly.pdbx_strand_id
1 'polypeptide(L)'
;MAVVSVKGAAKVIRVYNVSRMEIEGLDLSEFDLESAEDVRELFDLVNDFVETGEVEAFEPPMELNGVDPDECTIQIEGKRYTSDEVTLWNENIVDLLSDIQDAEVGDIFYIRSLEGDGLWDLECEAEQIDPSKLAFGYVDCSVMFDQYDVLREGYLDIICDTILPEHIRYEQERFELKDFVFHPVQIYGQLYVVVKDPVEDIKLLQKVDFGGRLLAGTDFIVDDFEAN
;
A
#
# COMPACT_ATOMS: atom_id res chain seq x y z
N MET A 1 17.62 0.82 25.85
CA MET A 1 16.74 0.64 24.70
C MET A 1 15.94 1.91 24.57
N ALA A 2 16.17 2.60 23.46
CA ALA A 2 15.45 3.80 23.13
C ALA A 2 14.14 3.40 22.47
N VAL A 3 13.09 4.14 22.79
CA VAL A 3 11.72 3.82 22.37
C VAL A 3 11.17 4.97 21.56
N VAL A 4 10.59 4.63 20.42
CA VAL A 4 9.82 5.52 19.58
C VAL A 4 8.40 4.97 19.49
N SER A 5 7.42 5.82 19.69
CA SER A 5 6.02 5.49 19.51
C SER A 5 5.43 6.42 18.46
N VAL A 6 4.74 5.86 17.46
CA VAL A 6 4.05 6.63 16.42
C VAL A 6 2.57 6.31 16.52
N LYS A 7 1.73 7.34 16.55
CA LYS A 7 0.28 7.18 16.67
C LYS A 7 -0.44 8.15 15.73
N GLY A 8 -1.47 7.71 15.03
CA GLY A 8 -2.28 8.61 14.21
C GLY A 8 -3.29 7.88 13.34
N ALA A 9 -3.83 8.62 12.36
CA ALA A 9 -4.59 8.06 11.26
C ALA A 9 -3.68 7.10 10.47
N ALA A 10 -3.98 5.82 10.59
CA ALA A 10 -3.20 4.72 10.07
C ALA A 10 -3.82 4.15 8.81
N LYS A 11 -2.95 3.71 7.91
CA LYS A 11 -3.31 3.00 6.70
C LYS A 11 -2.50 1.70 6.62
N VAL A 12 -3.20 0.58 6.47
CA VAL A 12 -2.60 -0.73 6.18
C VAL A 12 -3.00 -1.10 4.75
N ILE A 13 -2.01 -1.24 3.87
CA ILE A 13 -2.22 -1.53 2.45
C ILE A 13 -1.72 -2.93 2.20
N ARG A 14 -2.58 -3.78 1.67
CA ARG A 14 -2.26 -5.15 1.30
C ARG A 14 -2.45 -5.33 -0.20
N VAL A 15 -1.40 -5.77 -0.88
CA VAL A 15 -1.41 -6.04 -2.30
C VAL A 15 -1.36 -7.55 -2.50
N TYR A 16 -2.42 -8.08 -3.11
CA TYR A 16 -2.58 -9.49 -3.44
C TYR A 16 -2.39 -9.68 -4.94
N ASN A 17 -1.46 -10.53 -5.37
CA ASN A 17 -1.37 -10.97 -6.76
C ASN A 17 -2.38 -12.11 -6.99
N VAL A 18 -3.53 -11.79 -7.57
CA VAL A 18 -4.63 -12.75 -7.73
C VAL A 18 -4.56 -13.49 -9.07
N SER A 19 -3.62 -13.12 -9.94
CA SER A 19 -3.31 -13.82 -11.21
C SER A 19 -3.01 -15.31 -11.02
N ARG A 20 -2.49 -15.67 -9.85
CA ARG A 20 -2.06 -17.04 -9.53
C ARG A 20 -3.17 -17.90 -8.91
N MET A 21 -4.39 -17.38 -8.82
CA MET A 21 -5.55 -18.06 -8.21
C MET A 21 -6.22 -19.10 -9.13
N GLU A 22 -5.66 -19.40 -10.31
CA GLU A 22 -6.08 -20.50 -11.19
C GLU A 22 -6.26 -21.86 -10.45
N ILE A 23 -5.65 -22.00 -9.27
CA ILE A 23 -5.60 -23.24 -8.48
C ILE A 23 -6.94 -23.54 -7.75
N GLU A 24 -7.86 -22.57 -7.60
CA GLU A 24 -9.15 -22.80 -6.91
C GLU A 24 -10.39 -22.45 -7.77
N GLY A 25 -10.30 -22.67 -9.09
CA GLY A 25 -11.44 -22.54 -10.00
C GLY A 25 -11.75 -21.11 -10.43
N LEU A 26 -10.82 -20.18 -10.17
CA LEU A 26 -10.86 -18.80 -10.59
C LEU A 26 -9.97 -18.65 -11.83
N ASP A 27 -10.51 -18.99 -12.99
CA ASP A 27 -9.84 -18.77 -14.27
C ASP A 27 -10.14 -17.34 -14.74
N LEU A 28 -9.16 -16.45 -14.62
CA LEU A 28 -9.31 -15.05 -14.99
C LEU A 28 -9.66 -14.84 -16.47
N SER A 29 -9.40 -15.83 -17.33
CA SER A 29 -9.83 -15.78 -18.72
C SER A 29 -11.34 -15.94 -18.92
N GLU A 30 -12.07 -16.34 -17.88
CA GLU A 30 -13.53 -16.44 -17.87
C GLU A 30 -14.23 -15.09 -17.65
N PHE A 31 -13.50 -14.06 -17.18
CA PHE A 31 -14.04 -12.74 -16.88
C PHE A 31 -13.69 -11.73 -17.98
N ASP A 32 -14.70 -11.08 -18.54
CA ASP A 32 -14.52 -9.91 -19.43
C ASP A 32 -14.35 -8.65 -18.58
N LEU A 33 -13.12 -8.13 -18.48
CA LEU A 33 -12.84 -6.88 -17.73
C LEU A 33 -13.49 -5.63 -18.36
N GLU A 34 -14.07 -5.74 -19.56
CA GLU A 34 -14.92 -4.71 -20.17
C GLU A 34 -16.41 -4.83 -19.78
N SER A 35 -16.78 -5.92 -19.09
CA SER A 35 -18.14 -6.19 -18.60
C SER A 35 -18.28 -5.79 -17.13
N ALA A 36 -19.21 -4.88 -16.84
CA ALA A 36 -19.52 -4.46 -15.47
C ALA A 36 -20.02 -5.62 -14.58
N GLU A 37 -20.69 -6.62 -15.16
CA GLU A 37 -21.19 -7.79 -14.43
C GLU A 37 -20.04 -8.70 -14.02
N ASP A 38 -19.15 -9.02 -14.96
CA ASP A 38 -17.97 -9.87 -14.76
C ASP A 38 -16.97 -9.23 -13.78
N VAL A 39 -16.72 -7.91 -13.91
CA VAL A 39 -15.84 -7.18 -12.99
C VAL A 39 -16.38 -7.23 -11.57
N ARG A 40 -17.70 -7.09 -11.40
CA ARG A 40 -18.33 -7.17 -10.08
C ARG A 40 -18.25 -8.57 -9.51
N GLU A 41 -18.52 -9.60 -10.31
CA GLU A 41 -18.40 -10.99 -9.89
C GLU A 41 -16.96 -11.33 -9.49
N LEU A 42 -15.98 -10.91 -10.28
CA LEU A 42 -14.56 -11.07 -9.98
C LEU A 42 -14.19 -10.37 -8.66
N PHE A 43 -14.66 -9.14 -8.45
CA PHE A 43 -14.42 -8.40 -7.21
C PHE A 43 -14.99 -9.12 -5.98
N ASP A 44 -16.27 -9.48 -6.03
CA ASP A 44 -16.97 -10.13 -4.92
C ASP A 44 -16.27 -11.46 -4.57
N LEU A 45 -15.91 -12.23 -5.59
CA LEU A 45 -15.18 -13.49 -5.42
C LEU A 45 -13.82 -13.25 -4.75
N VAL A 46 -12.97 -12.39 -5.32
CA VAL A 46 -11.63 -12.12 -4.77
C VAL A 46 -11.72 -11.56 -3.34
N ASN A 47 -12.68 -10.68 -3.05
CA ASN A 47 -12.90 -10.16 -1.71
C ASN A 47 -13.22 -11.29 -0.71
N ASP A 48 -14.12 -12.22 -1.08
CA ASP A 48 -14.46 -13.38 -0.25
C ASP A 48 -13.24 -14.27 0.04
N PHE A 49 -12.40 -14.52 -0.97
CA PHE A 49 -11.15 -15.28 -0.81
C PHE A 49 -10.15 -14.58 0.14
N VAL A 50 -10.06 -13.25 0.07
CA VAL A 50 -9.20 -12.47 0.96
C VAL A 50 -9.75 -12.47 2.39
N GLU A 51 -11.07 -12.33 2.57
CA GLU A 51 -11.71 -12.33 3.90
C GLU A 51 -11.64 -13.69 4.61
N THR A 52 -11.71 -14.78 3.85
CA THR A 52 -11.55 -16.14 4.38
C THR A 52 -10.09 -16.49 4.69
N GLY A 53 -9.14 -15.67 4.23
CA GLY A 53 -7.70 -15.90 4.39
C GLY A 53 -7.15 -16.99 3.46
N GLU A 54 -7.93 -17.43 2.47
CA GLU A 54 -7.53 -18.46 1.52
C GLU A 54 -6.34 -17.97 0.67
N VAL A 55 -6.37 -16.71 0.21
CA VAL A 55 -5.27 -16.11 -0.58
C VAL A 55 -3.94 -16.10 0.19
N GLU A 56 -3.99 -15.72 1.48
CA GLU A 56 -2.80 -15.59 2.33
C GLU A 56 -2.12 -16.94 2.60
N ALA A 57 -2.87 -18.06 2.50
CA ALA A 57 -2.32 -19.40 2.64
C ALA A 57 -1.45 -19.81 1.44
N PHE A 58 -1.67 -19.20 0.26
CA PHE A 58 -0.89 -19.47 -0.94
C PHE A 58 0.30 -18.53 -1.08
N GLU A 59 0.03 -17.23 -1.05
CA GLU A 59 1.04 -16.19 -1.17
C GLU A 59 0.67 -15.06 -0.21
N PRO A 60 1.53 -14.76 0.79
CA PRO A 60 1.26 -13.66 1.69
C PRO A 60 1.23 -12.35 0.89
N PRO A 61 0.31 -11.42 1.22
CA PRO A 61 0.28 -10.14 0.54
C PRO A 61 1.56 -9.37 0.84
N MET A 62 1.94 -8.54 -0.10
CA MET A 62 2.81 -7.42 0.21
C MET A 62 2.01 -6.45 1.10
N GLU A 63 2.57 -6.14 2.28
CA GLU A 63 1.92 -5.29 3.27
C GLU A 63 2.75 -4.02 3.49
N LEU A 64 2.09 -2.86 3.45
CA LEU A 64 2.66 -1.58 3.80
C LEU A 64 1.83 -0.96 4.93
N ASN A 65 2.50 -0.72 6.05
CA ASN A 65 1.91 -0.11 7.23
C ASN A 65 2.38 1.33 7.35
N GLY A 66 1.43 2.24 7.30
CA GLY A 66 1.72 3.66 7.22
C GLY A 66 0.83 4.51 8.11
N VAL A 67 1.26 5.74 8.34
CA VAL A 67 0.51 6.75 9.08
C VAL A 67 0.52 8.06 8.30
N ASP A 68 -0.62 8.74 8.31
CA ASP A 68 -0.77 10.07 7.74
C ASP A 68 0.13 11.06 8.51
N PRO A 69 1.06 11.77 7.83
CA PRO A 69 1.97 12.72 8.46
C PRO A 69 1.25 13.90 9.12
N ASP A 70 0.11 14.34 8.60
CA ASP A 70 -0.66 15.48 9.10
C ASP A 70 -1.50 15.10 10.32
N GLU A 71 -1.88 13.82 10.44
CA GLU A 71 -2.71 13.30 11.53
C GLU A 71 -1.95 12.40 12.51
N CYS A 72 -0.62 12.47 12.53
CA CYS A 72 0.22 11.70 13.45
C CYS A 72 0.78 12.49 14.64
N THR A 73 1.14 11.76 15.69
CA THR A 73 1.96 12.20 16.80
C THR A 73 3.11 11.22 16.97
N ILE A 74 4.33 11.75 16.98
CA ILE A 74 5.55 10.97 17.18
C ILE A 74 6.04 11.21 18.60
N GLN A 75 6.33 10.15 19.34
CA GLN A 75 6.89 10.22 20.68
C GLN A 75 8.26 9.56 20.72
N ILE A 76 9.29 10.34 21.03
CA ILE A 76 10.68 9.89 21.11
C ILE A 76 11.13 10.09 22.55
N GLU A 77 11.45 8.99 23.25
CA GLU A 77 11.86 9.02 24.67
C GLU A 77 10.95 9.85 25.58
N GLY A 78 9.63 9.76 25.33
CA GLY A 78 8.61 10.44 26.14
C GLY A 78 8.29 11.88 25.69
N LYS A 79 9.08 12.49 24.81
CA LYS A 79 8.79 13.82 24.22
C LYS A 79 7.99 13.68 22.95
N ARG A 80 7.06 14.60 22.72
CA ARG A 80 6.18 14.62 21.53
C ARG A 80 6.77 15.51 20.44
N TYR A 81 6.61 15.07 19.20
CA TYR A 81 7.05 15.68 17.96
C TYR A 81 5.93 15.56 16.92
N THR A 82 5.89 16.50 15.98
CA THR A 82 5.12 16.37 14.73
C THR A 82 6.01 15.88 13.59
N SER A 83 5.40 15.51 12.46
CA SER A 83 6.09 15.14 11.22
C SER A 83 7.07 16.23 10.74
N ASP A 84 6.69 17.50 10.86
CA ASP A 84 7.55 18.67 10.54
C ASP A 84 8.81 18.80 11.42
N GLU A 85 8.82 18.19 12.61
CA GLU A 85 9.90 18.30 13.58
C GLU A 85 10.92 17.15 13.50
N VAL A 86 10.68 16.17 12.61
CA VAL A 86 11.55 15.00 12.41
C VAL A 86 12.16 14.99 11.01
N THR A 87 13.23 14.20 10.83
CA THR A 87 13.80 14.01 9.49
C THR A 87 13.03 12.91 8.78
N LEU A 88 12.45 13.24 7.62
CA LEU A 88 11.83 12.28 6.72
C LEU A 88 12.85 11.80 5.68
N TRP A 89 12.90 10.49 5.45
CA TRP A 89 13.74 9.84 4.45
C TRP A 89 12.85 9.20 3.41
N ASN A 90 12.96 9.66 2.16
CA ASN A 90 12.17 9.12 1.08
C ASN A 90 12.58 7.66 0.80
N GLU A 91 11.66 6.73 1.01
CA GLU A 91 11.83 5.32 0.67
C GLU A 91 11.56 5.12 -0.82
N ASN A 92 12.29 4.16 -1.41
CA ASN A 92 12.13 3.85 -2.82
C ASN A 92 10.89 3.00 -3.03
N ILE A 93 9.86 3.58 -3.67
CA ILE A 93 8.60 2.89 -3.96
C ILE A 93 8.81 1.61 -4.79
N VAL A 94 9.85 1.52 -5.63
CA VAL A 94 10.17 0.30 -6.40
C VAL A 94 10.49 -0.85 -5.48
N ASP A 95 11.32 -0.58 -4.47
CA ASP A 95 11.76 -1.62 -3.54
C ASP A 95 10.60 -2.03 -2.62
N LEU A 96 9.70 -1.09 -2.32
CA LEU A 96 8.47 -1.37 -1.57
C LEU A 96 7.46 -2.20 -2.39
N LEU A 97 7.49 -2.09 -3.72
CA LEU A 97 6.49 -2.65 -4.64
C LEU A 97 7.08 -3.59 -5.70
N SER A 98 8.14 -4.31 -5.34
CA SER A 98 8.89 -5.16 -6.27
C SER A 98 8.01 -6.14 -7.04
N ASP A 99 7.02 -6.72 -6.36
CA ASP A 99 6.17 -7.78 -6.93
C ASP A 99 5.28 -7.27 -8.07
N ILE A 100 4.90 -5.99 -8.05
CA ILE A 100 4.15 -5.34 -9.13
C ILE A 100 5.08 -5.04 -10.32
N GLN A 101 6.34 -4.69 -10.06
CA GLN A 101 7.31 -4.38 -11.11
C GLN A 101 7.66 -5.62 -11.94
N ASP A 102 7.78 -6.76 -11.27
CA ASP A 102 8.08 -8.05 -11.88
C ASP A 102 6.88 -8.69 -12.60
N ALA A 103 5.67 -8.13 -12.42
CA ALA A 103 4.42 -8.65 -12.98
C ALA A 103 4.39 -8.68 -14.52
N GLU A 104 3.71 -9.65 -15.09
CA GLU A 104 3.51 -9.78 -16.53
C GLU A 104 2.25 -9.04 -17.00
N VAL A 105 2.17 -8.72 -18.30
CA VAL A 105 0.95 -8.13 -18.88
C VAL A 105 -0.17 -9.15 -18.79
N GLY A 106 -1.31 -8.75 -18.22
CA GLY A 106 -2.44 -9.62 -17.90
C GLY A 106 -2.53 -9.99 -16.42
N ASP A 107 -1.48 -9.77 -15.62
CA ASP A 107 -1.55 -10.00 -14.18
C ASP A 107 -2.58 -9.05 -13.53
N ILE A 108 -3.37 -9.60 -12.61
CA ILE A 108 -4.38 -8.90 -11.84
C ILE A 108 -3.95 -8.83 -10.37
N PHE A 109 -4.08 -7.64 -9.81
CA PHE A 109 -3.84 -7.36 -8.41
C PHE A 109 -5.12 -6.91 -7.74
N TYR A 110 -5.35 -7.43 -6.54
CA TYR A 110 -6.36 -6.91 -5.64
C TYR A 110 -5.67 -6.19 -4.50
N ILE A 111 -6.05 -4.93 -4.29
CA ILE A 111 -5.47 -4.07 -3.28
C ILE A 111 -6.53 -3.78 -2.25
N ARG A 112 -6.21 -4.13 -1.00
CA ARG A 112 -7.04 -3.86 0.15
C ARG A 112 -6.38 -2.77 0.99
N SER A 113 -7.03 -1.62 1.11
CA SER A 113 -6.59 -0.53 2.00
C SER A 113 -7.50 -0.50 3.22
N LEU A 114 -6.91 -0.62 4.40
CA LEU A 114 -7.61 -0.49 5.68
C LEU A 114 -7.18 0.84 6.30
N GLU A 115 -8.14 1.69 6.61
CA GLU A 115 -7.91 3.00 7.22
C GLU A 115 -8.53 3.02 8.63
N GLY A 116 -7.84 3.65 9.59
CA GLY A 116 -8.30 3.70 10.96
C GLY A 116 -7.28 4.35 11.90
N ASP A 117 -7.30 3.95 13.17
CA ASP A 117 -6.32 4.43 14.17
C ASP A 117 -5.20 3.39 14.35
N GLY A 118 -3.95 3.83 14.32
CA GLY A 118 -2.78 2.96 14.55
C GLY A 118 -1.86 3.48 15.65
N LEU A 119 -1.19 2.54 16.32
CA LEU A 119 -0.13 2.77 17.28
C LEU A 119 1.00 1.78 17.03
N TRP A 120 2.18 2.30 16.72
CA TRP A 120 3.41 1.54 16.56
C TRP A 120 4.33 1.86 17.73
N ASP A 121 4.72 0.82 18.47
CA ASP A 121 5.76 0.91 19.49
C ASP A 121 7.03 0.21 18.98
N LEU A 122 8.10 0.99 18.88
CA LEU A 122 9.34 0.63 18.21
C LEU A 122 10.50 0.80 19.19
N GLU A 123 11.48 -0.10 19.17
CA GLU A 123 12.68 0.03 19.99
C GLU A 123 13.98 -0.22 19.20
N CYS A 124 15.07 0.32 19.70
CA CYS A 124 16.41 -0.03 19.25
C CYS A 124 17.35 -0.23 20.45
N GLU A 125 18.48 -0.90 20.18
CA GLU A 125 19.49 -1.23 21.20
C GLU A 125 20.19 0.01 21.77
N ALA A 126 20.10 1.18 21.12
CA ALA A 126 20.68 2.41 21.64
C ALA A 126 20.12 2.75 23.04
N GLU A 127 20.97 3.22 23.95
CA GLU A 127 20.52 3.64 25.30
C GLU A 127 19.84 5.01 25.29
N GLN A 128 20.29 5.89 24.39
CA GLN A 128 19.74 7.22 24.15
C GLN A 128 19.81 7.55 22.66
N ILE A 129 18.75 8.16 22.13
CA ILE A 129 18.70 8.61 20.73
C ILE A 129 18.70 10.13 20.64
N ASP A 130 19.56 10.66 19.76
CA ASP A 130 19.51 12.04 19.32
C ASP A 130 18.42 12.17 18.24
N PRO A 131 17.30 12.89 18.49
CA PRO A 131 16.22 13.01 17.51
C PRO A 131 16.66 13.58 16.16
N SER A 132 17.73 14.38 16.14
CA SER A 132 18.26 14.95 14.88
C SER A 132 18.94 13.93 13.97
N LYS A 133 19.21 12.72 14.48
CA LYS A 133 19.81 11.61 13.73
C LYS A 133 18.81 10.51 13.39
N LEU A 134 17.56 10.63 13.85
CA LEU A 134 16.48 9.72 13.47
C LEU A 134 15.96 10.10 12.09
N ALA A 135 15.85 9.11 11.22
CA ALA A 135 15.20 9.24 9.93
C ALA A 135 13.97 8.36 9.91
N PHE A 136 12.81 8.95 9.63
CA PHE A 136 11.55 8.24 9.47
C PHE A 136 11.35 7.93 7.99
N GLY A 137 11.07 6.67 7.65
CA GLY A 137 10.71 6.31 6.29
C GLY A 137 9.47 7.07 5.87
N TYR A 138 9.47 7.62 4.67
CA TYR A 138 8.38 8.40 4.09
C TYR A 138 8.25 8.04 2.62
N VAL A 139 7.03 7.99 2.10
CA VAL A 139 6.78 7.77 0.68
C VAL A 139 6.39 9.09 0.02
N ASP A 140 7.36 9.74 -0.61
CA ASP A 140 7.14 10.92 -1.43
C ASP A 140 7.10 10.53 -2.91
N CYS A 141 5.89 10.50 -3.48
CA CYS A 141 5.69 10.20 -4.89
C CYS A 141 5.87 11.41 -5.80
N SER A 142 5.89 12.64 -5.26
CA SER A 142 6.03 13.87 -6.05
C SER A 142 7.38 13.96 -6.75
N VAL A 143 8.40 13.34 -6.16
CA VAL A 143 9.80 13.31 -6.66
C VAL A 143 10.06 12.20 -7.68
N MET A 144 9.04 11.42 -8.01
CA MET A 144 9.17 10.04 -8.50
C MET A 144 8.33 9.81 -9.78
N PHE A 145 7.47 10.76 -10.17
CA PHE A 145 6.58 10.66 -11.34
C PHE A 145 7.30 10.43 -12.69
N ASP A 146 8.57 10.82 -12.81
CA ASP A 146 9.38 10.66 -14.02
C ASP A 146 10.13 9.32 -14.11
N GLN A 147 10.12 8.51 -13.04
CA GLN A 147 10.90 7.27 -12.96
C GLN A 147 10.09 5.99 -13.17
N TYR A 148 8.76 6.08 -13.21
CA TYR A 148 7.93 4.88 -13.19
C TYR A 148 7.09 4.75 -14.44
N ASP A 149 7.34 3.65 -15.12
CA ASP A 149 6.65 3.24 -16.32
C ASP A 149 5.29 2.60 -15.96
N VAL A 150 5.21 1.86 -14.84
CA VAL A 150 4.01 1.09 -14.44
C VAL A 150 3.05 1.84 -13.51
N LEU A 151 3.55 2.79 -12.72
CA LEU A 151 2.83 3.33 -11.55
C LEU A 151 2.25 4.75 -11.77
N ARG A 152 1.94 5.14 -13.01
CA ARG A 152 1.82 6.57 -13.37
C ARG A 152 0.61 7.35 -12.86
N GLU A 153 -0.48 6.77 -12.33
CA GLU A 153 -1.54 7.55 -11.62
C GLU A 153 -2.64 6.67 -10.99
N GLY A 154 -3.28 7.18 -9.92
CA GLY A 154 -4.41 6.58 -9.18
C GLY A 154 -4.04 5.58 -8.08
N TYR A 155 -3.11 4.67 -8.37
CA TYR A 155 -2.59 3.68 -7.41
C TYR A 155 -1.68 4.31 -6.34
N LEU A 156 -0.88 5.29 -6.75
CA LEU A 156 0.10 5.94 -5.89
C LEU A 156 -0.59 6.75 -4.77
N ASP A 157 -1.73 7.41 -5.02
CA ASP A 157 -2.45 8.20 -4.01
C ASP A 157 -2.76 7.41 -2.71
N ILE A 158 -2.84 6.08 -2.79
CA ILE A 158 -3.11 5.22 -1.62
C ILE A 158 -1.88 5.12 -0.71
N ILE A 159 -0.66 5.11 -1.28
CA ILE A 159 0.60 4.86 -0.57
C ILE A 159 1.40 6.15 -0.37
N CYS A 160 1.21 7.16 -1.22
CA CYS A 160 1.94 8.43 -1.14
C CYS A 160 1.61 9.20 0.12
N ASP A 161 2.47 10.17 0.41
CA ASP A 161 2.35 11.08 1.54
C ASP A 161 2.11 10.35 2.86
N THR A 162 2.83 9.23 3.04
CA THR A 162 2.66 8.33 4.16
C THR A 162 4.00 8.10 4.85
N ILE A 163 4.03 8.28 6.17
CA ILE A 163 5.18 7.87 7.00
C ILE A 163 5.09 6.36 7.22
N LEU A 164 6.23 5.66 7.14
CA LEU A 164 6.37 4.23 7.38
C LEU A 164 7.09 4.01 8.72
N PRO A 165 6.37 3.79 9.84
CA PRO A 165 6.98 3.71 11.18
C PRO A 165 7.98 2.55 11.33
N GLU A 166 7.74 1.43 10.64
CA GLU A 166 8.65 0.28 10.64
C GLU A 166 9.97 0.53 9.89
N HIS A 167 10.05 1.64 9.16
CA HIS A 167 11.23 2.04 8.38
C HIS A 167 12.06 3.12 9.09
N ILE A 168 11.82 3.37 10.38
CA ILE A 168 12.64 4.30 11.17
C ILE A 168 14.07 3.77 11.32
N ARG A 169 15.04 4.65 11.11
CA ARG A 169 16.47 4.35 11.25
C ARG A 169 17.17 5.32 12.18
N TYR A 170 18.11 4.81 12.96
CA TYR A 170 19.07 5.58 13.75
C TYR A 170 20.48 5.12 13.38
N GLU A 171 21.32 6.04 12.88
CA GLU A 171 22.71 5.73 12.48
C GLU A 171 22.84 4.49 11.57
N GLN A 172 21.88 4.29 10.65
CA GLN A 172 21.74 3.16 9.72
C GLN A 172 21.19 1.85 10.32
N GLU A 173 20.94 1.77 11.62
CA GLU A 173 20.24 0.66 12.24
C GLU A 173 18.73 0.89 12.21
N ARG A 174 17.95 -0.16 11.93
CA ARG A 174 16.49 -0.11 11.94
C ARG A 174 15.97 -0.32 13.36
N PHE A 175 14.88 0.36 13.69
CA PHE A 175 14.11 0.02 14.88
C PHE A 175 13.38 -1.30 14.66
N GLU A 176 13.22 -2.07 15.73
CA GLU A 176 12.38 -3.26 15.74
C GLU A 176 10.97 -2.89 16.20
N LEU A 177 9.97 -3.37 15.48
CA LEU A 177 8.58 -3.31 15.91
C LEU A 177 8.38 -4.22 17.13
N LYS A 178 7.85 -3.66 18.22
CA LYS A 178 7.48 -4.43 19.41
C LYS A 178 6.00 -4.70 19.52
N ASP A 179 5.20 -3.69 19.22
CA ASP A 179 3.76 -3.82 19.19
C ASP A 179 3.18 -2.93 18.08
N PHE A 180 2.16 -3.46 17.43
CA PHE A 180 1.35 -2.72 16.47
C PHE A 180 -0.11 -2.96 16.81
N VAL A 181 -0.78 -1.90 17.27
CA VAL A 181 -2.21 -1.92 17.56
C VAL A 181 -2.91 -1.12 16.48
N PHE A 182 -3.79 -1.78 15.75
CA PHE A 182 -4.57 -1.19 14.68
C PHE A 182 -6.07 -1.38 14.91
N HIS A 183 -6.81 -0.30 14.72
CA HIS A 183 -8.27 -0.26 14.83
C HIS A 183 -8.83 0.21 13.48
N PRO A 184 -9.10 -0.72 12.54
CA PRO A 184 -9.67 -0.35 11.26
C PRO A 184 -11.08 0.24 11.46
N VAL A 185 -11.35 1.32 10.74
CA VAL A 185 -12.64 2.00 10.70
C VAL A 185 -13.27 1.88 9.31
N GLN A 186 -12.44 1.92 8.27
CA GLN A 186 -12.85 1.81 6.88
C GLN A 186 -11.98 0.79 6.16
N ILE A 187 -12.57 0.04 5.25
CA ILE A 187 -11.84 -0.92 4.41
C ILE A 187 -12.28 -0.70 2.97
N TYR A 188 -11.30 -0.55 2.10
CA TYR A 188 -11.48 -0.33 0.68
C TYR A 188 -10.82 -1.46 -0.10
N GLY A 189 -11.49 -1.94 -1.14
CA GLY A 189 -10.96 -2.92 -2.08
C GLY A 189 -10.88 -2.31 -3.48
N GLN A 190 -9.83 -2.62 -4.23
CA GLN A 190 -9.70 -2.16 -5.61
C GLN A 190 -8.99 -3.23 -6.46
N LEU A 191 -9.47 -3.42 -7.69
CA LEU A 191 -8.86 -4.32 -8.67
C LEU A 191 -8.02 -3.53 -9.67
N TYR A 192 -6.87 -4.09 -10.02
CA TYR A 192 -5.94 -3.55 -10.98
C TYR A 192 -5.47 -4.63 -11.95
N VAL A 193 -5.22 -4.27 -13.19
CA VAL A 193 -4.64 -5.16 -14.21
C VAL A 193 -3.40 -4.53 -14.83
N VAL A 194 -2.38 -5.34 -15.07
CA VAL A 194 -1.17 -4.93 -15.77
C VAL A 194 -1.44 -4.94 -17.27
N VAL A 195 -1.44 -3.77 -17.89
CA VAL A 195 -1.63 -3.59 -19.34
C VAL A 195 -0.34 -3.09 -19.99
N LYS A 196 -0.27 -3.14 -21.32
CA LYS A 196 0.81 -2.52 -22.07
C LYS A 196 0.36 -1.18 -22.65
N ASP A 197 1.09 -0.11 -22.37
CA ASP A 197 0.88 1.18 -23.02
C ASP A 197 1.11 1.04 -24.54
N PRO A 198 0.11 1.38 -25.38
CA PRO A 198 0.20 1.21 -26.82
C PRO A 198 1.16 2.20 -27.52
N VAL A 199 1.58 3.26 -26.84
CA VAL A 199 2.42 4.35 -27.36
C VAL A 199 3.85 4.25 -26.85
N GLU A 200 4.03 4.06 -25.54
CA GLU A 200 5.35 4.09 -24.89
C GLU A 200 6.00 2.68 -24.77
N ASP A 201 5.26 1.61 -25.11
CA ASP A 201 5.69 0.20 -25.02
C ASP A 201 6.04 -0.26 -23.59
N ILE A 202 5.56 0.48 -22.59
CA ILE A 202 5.77 0.24 -21.16
C ILE A 202 4.60 -0.53 -20.55
N LYS A 203 4.83 -1.25 -19.43
CA LYS A 203 3.72 -1.83 -18.65
C LYS A 203 3.06 -0.73 -17.83
N LEU A 204 1.76 -0.82 -17.56
CA LEU A 204 0.98 0.10 -16.72
C LEU A 204 0.09 -0.71 -15.78
N LEU A 205 -0.06 -0.28 -14.54
CA LEU A 205 -1.06 -0.83 -13.62
C LEU A 205 -2.34 0.00 -13.73
N GLN A 206 -3.40 -0.59 -14.26
CA GLN A 206 -4.65 0.10 -14.57
C GLN A 206 -5.78 -0.34 -13.64
N LYS A 207 -6.44 0.62 -12.97
CA LYS A 207 -7.62 0.36 -12.13
C LYS A 207 -8.76 -0.16 -13.00
N VAL A 208 -9.43 -1.22 -12.55
CA VAL A 208 -10.64 -1.77 -13.16
C VAL A 208 -11.86 -1.14 -12.46
N ASP A 209 -12.63 -0.32 -13.18
CA ASP A 209 -13.81 0.36 -12.64
C ASP A 209 -15.08 -0.50 -12.73
N PHE A 210 -16.05 -0.25 -11.84
CA PHE A 210 -17.35 -0.92 -11.70
C PHE A 210 -18.19 -0.91 -12.98
N GLY A 211 -17.91 0.01 -13.90
CA GLY A 211 -18.56 0.10 -15.21
C GLY A 211 -18.00 -0.84 -16.30
N GLY A 212 -17.00 -1.67 -16.00
CA GLY A 212 -16.26 -2.44 -17.01
C GLY A 212 -15.45 -1.53 -17.92
N ARG A 213 -14.91 -0.43 -17.40
CA ARG A 213 -14.11 0.52 -18.18
C ARG A 213 -12.69 0.55 -17.66
N LEU A 214 -11.76 0.28 -18.57
CA LEU A 214 -10.35 0.59 -18.39
C LEU A 214 -10.21 2.13 -18.38
N LEU A 215 -10.04 2.72 -17.19
CA LEU A 215 -9.91 4.17 -17.03
C LEU A 215 -8.53 4.64 -17.52
N ALA A 216 -8.48 5.62 -18.42
CA ALA A 216 -7.24 6.23 -18.90
C ALA A 216 -7.30 7.75 -18.77
N GLY A 217 -6.28 8.35 -18.13
CA GLY A 217 -6.17 9.81 -18.00
C GLY A 217 -7.16 10.44 -17.01
N THR A 218 -7.62 11.66 -17.26
CA THR A 218 -8.30 12.57 -16.30
C THR A 218 -9.68 12.16 -15.75
N ASP A 219 -10.12 10.92 -15.95
CA ASP A 219 -11.45 10.42 -15.54
C ASP A 219 -11.45 9.71 -14.17
N PHE A 220 -10.36 9.75 -13.41
CA PHE A 220 -10.13 8.96 -12.17
C PHE A 220 -10.94 9.34 -10.92
N ILE A 221 -11.97 10.20 -11.00
CA ILE A 221 -12.86 10.44 -9.85
C ILE A 221 -14.03 9.46 -9.96
N VAL A 222 -13.82 8.19 -9.60
CA VAL A 222 -14.91 7.20 -9.49
C VAL A 222 -14.71 6.27 -8.29
N ASP A 223 -15.83 6.14 -7.56
CA ASP A 223 -16.13 5.46 -6.30
C ASP A 223 -15.21 4.29 -5.89
N ASP A 224 -14.80 4.29 -4.63
CA ASP A 224 -14.13 3.18 -3.97
C ASP A 224 -15.13 2.10 -3.54
N PHE A 225 -14.72 0.83 -3.51
CA PHE A 225 -15.54 -0.22 -2.92
C PHE A 225 -15.45 -0.14 -1.40
N GLU A 226 -16.57 0.08 -0.70
CA GLU A 226 -16.65 -0.24 0.73
C GLU A 226 -16.62 -1.77 0.87
N ALA A 227 -15.49 -2.32 1.32
CA ALA A 227 -15.41 -3.69 1.79
C ALA A 227 -15.88 -3.69 3.26
N ASN A 228 -16.94 -4.43 3.58
CA ASN A 228 -17.50 -4.44 4.94
C ASN A 228 -16.65 -5.25 5.92
#